data_AF-A0A0F0FFV8-F1
#
_entry.id   AF-A0A0F0FFV8-F1
#
_cell.length_a   1.000
_cell.length_b   1.000
_cell.length_c   1.000
_cell.angle_alpha   90.00
_cell.angle_beta   90.00
_cell.angle_gamma   90.00
#
_symmetry.space_group_name_H-M   'P 1'
#
loop_
_entity.id
_entity.type
_entity.pdbx_description
1 polymer ?
#
loop_
_entity_poly.entity_id
_entity_poly.type
_entity_poly.pdbx_seq_one_letter_code
_entity_poly.pdbx_strand_id
1 'polypeptide(L)'
;MHTCAAPTLKYSPQAATAVRLGYTLTFVGGIDGYYFAQILDAYWLFIGHLDQVPYSLVRQFRSFAEMEHYAEAAEDPETNRLVNVVSLYGGDISDIIHATRQSLTPPGQIADLTLAAAHTSKGRDLSRVVMADDFPDLADADLDLQEANLAYVAVTRAVDSLRANGMFREWLLHISSRQ
;
A
#
# COMPACT_ATOMS: atom_id res chain seq x y z
N MET A 1 -10.66 3.92 -18.58
CA MET A 1 -11.14 4.62 -17.36
C MET A 1 -10.01 4.52 -16.35
N HIS A 2 -9.19 5.55 -16.18
CA HIS A 2 -8.01 5.46 -15.33
C HIS A 2 -8.40 5.70 -13.87
N THR A 3 -8.40 4.63 -13.09
CA THR A 3 -8.54 4.73 -11.63
C THR A 3 -7.15 4.71 -11.02
N CYS A 4 -6.87 5.62 -10.09
CA CYS A 4 -5.64 5.61 -9.32
C CYS A 4 -5.93 5.17 -7.89
N ALA A 5 -5.30 4.11 -7.41
CA ALA A 5 -5.21 3.85 -5.98
C ALA A 5 -4.02 4.63 -5.43
N ALA A 6 -4.26 5.48 -4.43
CA ALA A 6 -3.24 6.37 -3.87
C ALA A 6 -2.78 5.91 -2.47
N PRO A 7 -2.14 4.75 -2.29
CA PRO A 7 -1.76 4.34 -0.95
C PRO A 7 -0.62 5.17 -0.36
N THR A 8 -0.67 5.42 0.94
CA THR A 8 0.50 5.86 1.73
C THR A 8 1.50 4.72 1.88
N LEU A 9 0.97 3.49 1.98
CA LEU A 9 1.66 2.24 2.17
C LEU A 9 1.71 1.45 0.85
N LYS A 10 2.92 1.21 0.34
CA LYS A 10 3.24 0.60 -0.96
C LYS A 10 2.75 -0.84 -1.27
N TYR A 11 1.76 -1.38 -0.57
CA TYR A 11 1.05 -2.62 -0.85
C TYR A 11 -0.35 -2.43 -0.32
N SER A 12 -1.34 -2.48 -1.21
CA SER A 12 -2.72 -2.16 -0.89
C SER A 12 -3.62 -3.35 -1.26
N PRO A 13 -4.61 -3.73 -0.43
CA PRO A 13 -5.58 -4.79 -0.76
C PRO A 13 -6.29 -4.58 -2.10
N GLN A 14 -6.33 -3.34 -2.58
CA GLN A 14 -6.88 -2.94 -3.87
C GLN A 14 -6.07 -3.54 -5.02
N ALA A 15 -4.74 -3.62 -4.92
CA ALA A 15 -3.90 -4.26 -5.94
C ALA A 15 -4.18 -5.77 -6.03
N ALA A 16 -4.19 -6.46 -4.89
CA ALA A 16 -4.52 -7.90 -4.83
C ALA A 16 -5.93 -8.19 -5.36
N THR A 17 -6.91 -7.37 -4.99
CA THR A 17 -8.28 -7.48 -5.49
C THR A 17 -8.36 -7.24 -6.99
N ALA A 18 -7.68 -6.21 -7.50
CA ALA A 18 -7.69 -5.89 -8.92
C ALA A 18 -7.11 -7.03 -9.77
N VAL A 19 -6.00 -7.62 -9.32
CA VAL A 19 -5.38 -8.79 -9.97
C VAL A 19 -6.34 -9.98 -10.00
N ARG A 20 -7.01 -10.29 -8.88
CA ARG A 20 -8.01 -11.37 -8.81
C ARG A 20 -9.19 -11.16 -9.75
N LEU A 21 -9.53 -9.91 -10.05
CA LEU A 21 -10.59 -9.54 -10.99
C LEU A 21 -10.10 -9.47 -12.45
N GLY A 22 -8.82 -9.73 -12.71
CA GLY A 22 -8.23 -9.74 -14.05
C GLY A 22 -7.87 -8.35 -14.59
N TYR A 23 -7.81 -7.33 -13.74
CA TYR A 23 -7.41 -5.99 -14.17
C TYR A 23 -5.91 -5.89 -14.43
N THR A 24 -5.57 -5.07 -15.42
CA THR A 24 -4.19 -4.71 -15.72
C THR A 24 -3.71 -3.56 -14.82
N LEU A 25 -2.45 -3.63 -14.41
CA LEU A 25 -1.85 -2.71 -13.44
C LEU A 25 -0.70 -1.90 -14.04
N THR A 26 -0.53 -0.67 -13.56
CA THR A 26 0.70 0.12 -13.71
C THR A 26 1.08 0.73 -12.38
N PHE A 27 2.38 0.73 -12.06
CA PHE A 27 2.92 1.31 -10.83
C PHE A 27 3.70 2.59 -11.16
N VAL A 28 3.25 3.73 -10.64
CA VAL A 28 3.99 4.99 -10.78
C VAL A 28 5.29 4.89 -9.98
N GLY A 29 6.42 5.11 -10.65
CA GLY A 29 7.77 4.92 -10.10
C GLY A 29 8.34 3.51 -10.28
N GLY A 30 7.63 2.62 -10.97
CA GLY A 30 8.04 1.23 -11.16
C GLY A 30 7.65 0.32 -10.00
N ILE A 31 7.54 -0.99 -10.29
CA ILE A 31 7.11 -1.99 -9.30
C ILE A 31 8.12 -2.17 -8.16
N ASP A 32 9.41 -1.94 -8.41
CA ASP A 32 10.48 -2.09 -7.41
C ASP A 32 10.33 -1.13 -6.24
N GLY A 33 9.68 0.02 -6.49
CA GLY A 33 9.37 0.99 -5.45
C GLY A 33 8.42 0.45 -4.38
N TYR A 34 7.70 -0.65 -4.63
CA TYR A 34 6.57 -1.14 -3.82
C TYR A 34 6.93 -2.25 -2.83
N TYR A 35 8.22 -2.46 -2.57
CA TYR A 35 8.74 -3.36 -1.54
C TYR A 35 8.28 -4.83 -1.65
N PHE A 36 7.92 -5.30 -2.84
CA PHE A 36 7.53 -6.71 -3.05
C PHE A 36 8.62 -7.70 -2.65
N ALA A 37 9.90 -7.30 -2.76
CA ALA A 37 11.00 -8.15 -2.33
C ALA A 37 11.02 -8.33 -0.80
N GLN A 38 10.85 -7.24 -0.04
CA GLN A 38 10.80 -7.29 1.43
C GLN A 38 9.58 -8.08 1.92
N ILE A 39 8.45 -7.95 1.24
CA ILE A 39 7.24 -8.74 1.55
C ILE A 39 7.50 -10.23 1.31
N LEU A 40 8.16 -10.56 0.20
CA LEU A 40 8.50 -11.94 -0.13
C LEU A 40 9.49 -12.53 0.89
N ASP A 41 10.44 -11.73 1.36
CA ASP A 41 11.40 -12.12 2.40
C ASP A 41 10.73 -12.38 3.75
N ALA A 42 9.82 -11.49 4.16
CA ALA A 42 9.03 -11.69 5.38
C ALA A 42 8.12 -12.92 5.25
N TYR A 43 7.59 -13.20 4.05
CA TYR A 43 6.88 -14.43 3.76
C TYR A 43 7.77 -15.68 3.88
N TRP A 44 9.00 -15.66 3.32
CA TRP A 44 9.94 -16.77 3.48
C TRP A 44 10.26 -17.04 4.95
N LEU A 45 10.43 -15.99 5.75
CA LEU A 45 10.59 -16.11 7.20
C LEU A 45 9.35 -16.72 7.86
N PHE A 46 8.15 -16.31 7.46
CA PHE A 46 6.86 -16.83 7.95
C PHE A 46 6.68 -18.32 7.69
N ILE A 47 7.07 -18.82 6.52
CA ILE A 47 7.01 -20.25 6.20
C ILE A 47 8.26 -21.04 6.61
N GLY A 48 9.21 -20.42 7.32
CA GLY A 48 10.41 -21.07 7.88
C GLY A 48 11.57 -21.30 6.91
N HIS A 49 11.55 -20.67 5.73
CA HIS A 49 12.56 -20.77 4.68
C HIS A 49 13.63 -19.67 4.79
N LEU A 50 14.37 -19.65 5.91
CA LEU A 50 15.41 -18.65 6.22
C LEU A 50 16.53 -18.57 5.18
N ASP A 51 16.82 -19.68 4.50
CA ASP A 51 17.82 -19.78 3.43
C ASP A 51 17.46 -18.94 2.19
N GLN A 52 16.17 -18.62 2.02
CA GLN A 52 15.64 -17.84 0.91
C GLN A 52 15.43 -16.35 1.23
N VAL A 53 15.94 -15.85 2.36
CA VAL A 53 15.83 -14.43 2.78
C VAL A 53 17.08 -13.63 2.35
N PRO A 54 17.06 -12.96 1.18
CA PRO A 54 18.17 -12.14 0.70
C PRO A 54 18.34 -10.79 1.42
N TYR A 55 17.28 -10.13 1.86
CA TYR A 55 17.34 -8.78 2.44
C TYR A 55 17.79 -8.77 3.90
N SER A 56 18.67 -7.82 4.20
CA SER A 56 19.27 -7.63 5.52
C SER A 56 18.27 -7.33 6.63
N LEU A 57 17.16 -6.63 6.32
CA LEU A 57 16.17 -6.23 7.34
C LEU A 57 15.44 -7.44 7.94
N VAL A 58 15.06 -8.43 7.12
CA VAL A 58 14.34 -9.63 7.58
C VAL A 58 15.32 -10.68 8.10
N ARG A 59 16.52 -10.76 7.49
CA ARG A 59 17.54 -11.76 7.82
C ARG A 59 18.09 -11.68 9.24
N GLN A 60 17.90 -10.56 9.94
CA GLN A 60 18.30 -10.43 11.35
C GLN A 60 17.43 -11.27 12.29
N PHE A 61 16.21 -11.65 11.88
CA PHE A 61 15.29 -12.43 12.69
C PHE A 61 15.42 -13.92 12.42
N ARG A 62 15.31 -14.74 13.46
CA ARG A 62 15.41 -16.21 13.40
C ARG A 62 14.06 -16.87 13.14
N SER A 63 12.97 -16.14 13.38
CA SER A 63 11.61 -16.61 13.14
C SER A 63 10.68 -15.42 12.92
N PHE A 64 9.54 -15.68 12.30
CA PHE A 64 8.52 -14.64 12.13
C PHE A 64 7.97 -14.13 13.46
N ALA A 65 7.82 -15.00 14.47
CA ALA A 65 7.41 -14.60 15.81
C ALA A 65 8.39 -13.61 16.48
N GLU A 66 9.70 -13.73 16.20
CA GLU A 66 10.70 -12.76 16.66
C GLU A 66 10.54 -11.41 15.95
N MET A 67 10.26 -11.44 14.64
CA MET A 67 9.97 -10.24 13.87
C MET A 67 8.68 -9.55 14.35
N GLU A 68 7.62 -10.30 14.65
CA GLU A 68 6.38 -9.78 15.24
C GLU A 68 6.64 -9.10 16.59
N HIS A 69 7.38 -9.77 17.48
CA HIS A 69 7.72 -9.20 18.78
C HIS A 69 8.56 -7.93 18.67
N TYR A 70 9.51 -7.89 17.74
CA TYR A 70 10.29 -6.69 17.47
C TYR A 70 9.42 -5.55 16.92
N ALA A 71 8.51 -5.85 16.00
CA ALA A 71 7.62 -4.85 15.40
C ALA A 71 6.75 -4.16 16.46
N GLU A 72 6.20 -4.95 17.39
CA GLU A 72 5.41 -4.44 18.52
C GLU A 72 6.26 -3.62 19.52
N ALA A 73 7.47 -4.09 19.83
CA ALA A 73 8.30 -3.47 20.87
C ALA A 73 9.10 -2.25 20.41
N ALA A 74 9.54 -2.23 19.14
CA ALA A 74 10.41 -1.18 18.59
C ALA A 74 9.61 -0.03 17.94
N GLU A 75 8.29 -0.17 17.82
CA GLU A 75 7.41 0.75 17.08
C GLU A 75 7.93 1.06 15.66
N ASP A 76 8.69 0.12 15.06
CA ASP A 76 9.31 0.32 13.74
C ASP A 76 8.24 0.23 12.64
N PRO A 77 7.91 1.33 11.94
CA PRO A 77 6.79 1.33 10.99
C PRO A 77 7.02 0.42 9.80
N GLU A 78 8.28 0.23 9.38
CA GLU A 78 8.63 -0.61 8.25
C GLU A 78 8.45 -2.10 8.58
N THR A 79 8.95 -2.56 9.73
CA THR A 79 8.75 -3.94 10.19
C THR A 79 7.29 -4.23 10.48
N ASN A 80 6.58 -3.32 11.17
CA ASN A 80 5.15 -3.44 11.44
C ASN A 80 4.34 -3.64 10.15
N ARG A 81 4.67 -2.88 9.11
CA ARG A 81 4.03 -3.03 7.81
C ARG A 81 4.26 -4.41 7.21
N LEU A 82 5.49 -4.93 7.24
CA LEU A 82 5.80 -6.25 6.68
C LEU A 82 5.05 -7.36 7.45
N VAL A 83 5.05 -7.29 8.78
CA VAL A 83 4.30 -8.19 9.64
C VAL A 83 2.81 -8.15 9.29
N ASN A 84 2.21 -6.96 9.22
CA ASN A 84 0.78 -6.81 8.92
C ASN A 84 0.39 -7.38 7.56
N VAL A 85 1.21 -7.15 6.53
CA VAL A 85 0.96 -7.73 5.19
C VAL A 85 1.06 -9.25 5.26
N VAL A 86 2.08 -9.79 5.93
CA VAL A 86 2.27 -11.23 5.99
C VAL A 86 1.17 -11.91 6.80
N SER A 87 0.78 -11.35 7.93
CA SER A 87 -0.31 -11.87 8.75
C SER A 87 -1.68 -11.77 8.06
N LEU A 88 -1.88 -10.78 7.18
CA LEU A 88 -3.14 -10.62 6.44
C LEU A 88 -3.30 -11.63 5.29
N TYR A 89 -2.24 -11.91 4.55
CA TYR A 89 -2.32 -12.73 3.32
C TYR A 89 -1.72 -14.13 3.48
N GLY A 90 -0.85 -14.35 4.46
CA GLY A 90 -0.27 -15.65 4.78
C GLY A 90 0.28 -16.39 3.55
N GLY A 91 -0.24 -17.60 3.32
CA GLY A 91 0.15 -18.46 2.20
C GLY A 91 -0.07 -17.88 0.81
N ASP A 92 -1.02 -16.94 0.66
CA ASP A 92 -1.41 -16.41 -0.65
C ASP A 92 -0.40 -15.37 -1.20
N ILE A 93 0.56 -14.93 -0.38
CA ILE A 93 1.49 -13.85 -0.75
C ILE A 93 2.27 -14.18 -2.02
N SER A 94 2.79 -15.39 -2.13
CA SER A 94 3.59 -15.80 -3.29
C SER A 94 2.76 -15.69 -4.58
N ASP A 95 1.53 -16.22 -4.55
CA ASP A 95 0.61 -16.20 -5.67
C ASP A 95 0.16 -14.79 -6.02
N ILE A 96 -0.15 -13.96 -5.02
CA ILE A 96 -0.55 -12.56 -5.24
C ILE A 96 0.60 -11.78 -5.88
N ILE A 97 1.84 -11.93 -5.41
CA ILE A 97 3.02 -11.26 -6.00
C ILE A 97 3.23 -11.73 -7.43
N HIS A 98 3.14 -13.04 -7.67
CA HIS A 98 3.29 -13.60 -9.01
C HIS A 98 2.22 -13.06 -9.98
N ALA A 99 0.95 -13.11 -9.58
CA ALA A 99 -0.15 -12.64 -10.39
C ALA A 99 -0.08 -11.11 -10.60
N THR A 100 0.34 -10.34 -9.59
CA THR A 100 0.58 -8.89 -9.73
C THR A 100 1.60 -8.58 -10.80
N ARG A 101 2.71 -9.34 -10.86
CA ARG A 101 3.74 -9.17 -11.89
C ARG A 101 3.23 -9.53 -13.28
N GLN A 102 2.38 -10.55 -13.39
CA GLN A 102 1.76 -10.95 -14.66
C GLN A 102 0.72 -9.94 -15.15
N SER A 103 0.03 -9.25 -14.24
CA SER A 103 -0.93 -8.19 -14.56
C SER A 103 -0.28 -6.86 -14.95
N LEU A 104 1.05 -6.76 -14.97
CA LEU A 104 1.74 -5.53 -15.36
C LEU A 104 1.48 -5.20 -16.83
N THR A 105 1.02 -3.97 -17.04
CA THR A 105 0.79 -3.43 -18.38
C THR A 105 2.11 -3.18 -19.09
N PRO A 106 2.24 -3.55 -20.37
CA PRO A 106 3.44 -3.24 -21.15
C PRO A 106 3.70 -1.73 -21.25
N PRO A 107 4.98 -1.30 -21.37
CA PRO A 107 5.32 0.10 -21.57
C PRO A 107 4.55 0.73 -22.74
N GLY A 108 3.95 1.90 -22.50
CA GLY A 108 3.19 2.64 -23.52
C GLY A 108 1.72 2.22 -23.68
N GLN A 109 1.25 1.22 -22.94
CA GLN A 109 -0.17 0.87 -22.88
C GLN A 109 -0.86 1.48 -21.65
N ILE A 110 -2.18 1.58 -21.74
CA ILE A 110 -3.06 2.10 -20.70
C ILE A 110 -3.53 0.95 -19.82
N ALA A 111 -3.19 1.00 -18.53
CA ALA A 111 -3.69 0.07 -17.52
C ALA A 111 -5.11 0.42 -17.06
N ASP A 112 -5.84 -0.57 -16.58
CA ASP A 112 -7.13 -0.39 -15.90
C ASP A 112 -6.96 0.33 -14.56
N LEU A 113 -5.91 -0.03 -13.80
CA LEU A 113 -5.60 0.54 -12.49
C LEU A 113 -4.14 1.04 -12.45
N THR A 114 -3.98 2.30 -12.05
CA THR A 114 -2.69 2.88 -11.72
C THR A 114 -2.50 2.90 -10.21
N LEU A 115 -1.43 2.33 -9.71
CA LEU A 115 -1.01 2.43 -8.32
C LEU A 115 0.03 3.54 -8.22
N ALA A 116 -0.19 4.51 -7.34
CA ALA A 116 0.74 5.60 -7.11
C ALA A 116 0.80 5.93 -5.63
N ALA A 117 1.99 6.01 -5.04
CA ALA A 117 2.08 6.58 -3.71
C ALA A 117 1.69 8.07 -3.75
N ALA A 118 1.10 8.60 -2.68
CA ALA A 118 0.65 10.00 -2.64
C ALA A 118 1.77 11.00 -2.97
N HIS A 119 3.03 10.69 -2.64
CA HIS A 119 4.17 11.54 -2.98
C HIS A 119 4.55 11.44 -4.47
N THR A 120 4.43 10.27 -5.11
CA THR A 120 4.77 10.07 -6.53
C THR A 120 3.66 10.51 -7.48
N SER A 121 2.45 10.75 -6.97
CA SER A 121 1.33 11.27 -7.77
C SER A 121 1.40 12.79 -8.02
N LYS A 122 2.35 13.51 -7.38
CA LYS A 122 2.53 14.95 -7.59
C LYS A 122 2.76 15.29 -9.07
N GLY A 123 2.04 16.29 -9.57
CA GLY A 123 2.13 16.74 -10.97
C GLY A 123 1.44 15.84 -11.99
N ARG A 124 0.59 14.91 -11.55
CA ARG A 124 -0.21 14.05 -12.44
C ARG A 124 -1.69 14.25 -12.12
N ASP A 125 -2.45 14.67 -13.12
CA ASP A 125 -3.90 14.75 -13.02
C ASP A 125 -4.50 13.37 -13.25
N LEU A 126 -5.37 12.94 -12.33
CA LEU A 126 -5.96 11.60 -12.32
C LEU A 126 -7.49 11.73 -12.36
N SER A 127 -8.12 11.17 -13.40
CA SER A 127 -9.58 11.25 -13.59
C SER A 127 -10.34 10.76 -12.36
N ARG A 128 -10.02 9.56 -11.87
CA ARG A 128 -10.63 8.98 -10.67
C ARG A 128 -9.56 8.54 -9.67
N VAL A 129 -9.71 8.94 -8.41
CA VAL A 129 -8.82 8.51 -7.32
C VAL A 129 -9.61 7.68 -6.32
N VAL A 130 -9.00 6.59 -5.87
CA VAL A 130 -9.42 5.77 -4.73
C VAL A 130 -8.33 5.89 -3.68
N MET A 131 -8.67 6.40 -2.51
CA MET A 131 -7.76 6.38 -1.37
C MET A 131 -7.68 4.96 -0.82
N ALA A 132 -6.47 4.48 -0.54
CA ALA A 132 -6.31 3.23 0.20
C ALA A 132 -6.57 3.47 1.70
N ASP A 133 -6.70 2.41 2.47
CA ASP A 133 -7.10 2.46 3.88
C ASP A 133 -5.94 2.82 4.83
N ASP A 134 -4.81 3.23 4.28
CA ASP A 134 -3.54 3.46 4.96
C ASP A 134 -3.19 4.95 5.13
N PHE A 135 -4.14 5.85 4.87
CA PHE A 135 -4.03 7.24 5.30
C PHE A 135 -4.34 7.35 6.80
N PRO A 136 -3.62 8.21 7.53
CA PRO A 136 -3.86 8.40 8.95
C PRO A 136 -5.24 9.02 9.22
N ASP A 137 -5.65 8.99 10.48
CA ASP A 137 -6.85 9.68 10.93
C ASP A 137 -6.63 11.20 10.89
N LEU A 138 -7.40 11.89 10.05
CA LEU A 138 -7.35 13.35 9.97
C LEU A 138 -8.01 14.04 11.16
N ALA A 139 -8.70 13.30 12.04
CA ALA A 139 -9.20 13.78 13.32
C ALA A 139 -8.16 13.69 14.45
N ASP A 140 -7.03 13.00 14.24
CA ASP A 140 -6.00 12.86 15.26
C ASP A 140 -5.36 14.22 15.59
N ALA A 141 -5.29 14.53 16.88
CA ALA A 141 -4.72 15.78 17.37
C ALA A 141 -3.19 15.80 17.22
N ASP A 142 -2.55 14.63 17.22
CA ASP A 142 -1.10 14.46 17.09
C ASP A 142 -0.67 14.11 15.65
N LEU A 143 -1.58 14.26 14.68
CA LEU A 143 -1.32 13.98 13.27
C LEU A 143 -0.09 14.74 12.76
N ASP A 144 0.86 14.00 12.19
CA ASP A 144 2.01 14.61 11.54
C ASP A 144 1.60 15.41 10.30
N LEU A 145 2.17 16.61 10.18
CA LEU A 145 1.87 17.55 9.11
C LEU A 145 2.27 16.98 7.74
N GLN A 146 3.30 16.12 7.66
CA GLN A 146 3.68 15.51 6.38
C GLN A 146 2.62 14.52 5.91
N GLU A 147 2.07 13.71 6.82
CA GLU A 147 0.99 12.78 6.47
C GLU A 147 -0.31 13.50 6.11
N ALA A 148 -0.66 14.57 6.82
CA ALA A 148 -1.76 15.46 6.44
C ALA A 148 -1.59 16.02 5.02
N ASN A 149 -0.36 16.45 4.68
CA ASN A 149 -0.03 16.93 3.34
C ASN A 149 -0.11 15.84 2.27
N LEU A 150 0.22 14.58 2.60
CA LEU A 150 0.07 13.45 1.68
C LEU A 150 -1.41 13.18 1.38
N ALA A 151 -2.27 13.20 2.40
CA ALA A 151 -3.72 13.08 2.22
C ALA A 151 -4.27 14.22 1.33
N TYR A 152 -3.84 15.46 1.60
CA TYR A 152 -4.19 16.62 0.76
C TYR A 152 -3.77 16.43 -0.71
N VAL A 153 -2.54 15.96 -0.94
CA VAL A 153 -2.05 15.69 -2.30
C VAL A 153 -2.90 14.62 -2.98
N ALA A 154 -3.20 13.50 -2.30
CA ALA A 154 -3.99 12.41 -2.87
C ALA A 154 -5.40 12.87 -3.26
N VAL A 155 -6.08 13.61 -2.39
CA VAL A 155 -7.42 14.17 -2.63
C VAL A 155 -7.40 15.12 -3.82
N THR A 156 -6.44 16.05 -3.86
CA THR A 156 -6.33 17.07 -4.91
C THR A 156 -5.78 16.56 -6.24
N ARG A 157 -5.56 15.25 -6.39
CA ARG A 157 -5.30 14.63 -7.70
C ARG A 157 -6.58 14.19 -8.42
N ALA A 158 -7.68 14.03 -7.70
CA ALA A 158 -8.95 13.62 -8.28
C ALA A 158 -9.54 14.77 -9.11
N VAL A 159 -9.61 14.59 -10.43
CA VAL A 159 -10.23 15.57 -11.34
C VAL A 159 -11.75 15.39 -11.40
N ASP A 160 -12.21 14.15 -11.60
CA ASP A 160 -13.63 13.86 -11.80
C ASP A 160 -14.30 13.28 -10.55
N SER A 161 -13.63 12.35 -9.86
CA SER A 161 -14.21 11.67 -8.70
C SER A 161 -13.17 11.14 -7.73
N LEU A 162 -13.47 11.30 -6.42
CA LEU A 162 -12.71 10.73 -5.32
C LEU A 162 -13.57 9.69 -4.60
N ARG A 163 -13.04 8.47 -4.44
CA ARG A 163 -13.53 7.50 -3.46
C ARG A 163 -12.62 7.54 -2.24
N ALA A 164 -13.08 8.24 -1.22
CA ALA A 164 -12.41 8.29 0.07
C ALA A 164 -12.46 6.93 0.79
N ASN A 165 -11.43 6.64 1.59
CA ASN A 165 -11.38 5.48 2.47
C ASN A 165 -12.33 5.65 3.67
N GLY A 166 -12.44 4.63 4.53
CA GLY A 166 -13.35 4.67 5.69
C GLY A 166 -13.08 5.85 6.61
N MET A 167 -11.84 5.99 7.07
CA MET A 167 -11.42 7.02 8.03
C MET A 167 -11.64 8.44 7.51
N PHE A 168 -11.25 8.72 6.25
CA PHE A 168 -11.47 10.03 5.65
C PHE A 168 -12.96 10.37 5.50
N ARG A 169 -13.80 9.38 5.20
CA ARG A 169 -15.26 9.58 5.14
C ARG A 169 -15.85 9.90 6.51
N GLU A 170 -15.40 9.24 7.56
CA GLU A 170 -15.83 9.53 8.93
C GLU A 170 -15.44 10.95 9.34
N TRP A 171 -14.20 11.36 9.04
CA TRP A 171 -13.74 12.73 9.25
C TRP A 171 -14.60 13.75 8.50
N LEU A 172 -14.92 13.50 7.22
CA LEU A 172 -15.82 14.38 6.43
C LEU A 172 -17.22 14.50 7.05
N LEU A 173 -17.77 13.41 7.60
CA LEU A 173 -19.08 13.44 8.27
C LEU A 173 -19.02 14.24 9.57
N HIS A 174 -17.94 14.11 10.34
CA HIS A 174 -17.72 14.86 11.58
C HIS A 174 -17.61 16.37 11.37
N ILE A 175 -16.94 16.83 10.31
CA ILE A 175 -16.88 18.27 10.01
C ILE A 175 -18.22 18.79 9.47
N SER A 176 -18.98 17.96 8.76
CA SER A 176 -20.27 18.34 8.18
C SER A 176 -21.38 18.45 9.23
N SER A 177 -21.26 17.71 10.34
CA SER A 177 -22.21 17.76 11.47
C SER A 177 -21.96 18.93 12.43
N ARG A 178 -20.86 19.67 12.26
CA ARG A 178 -20.52 20.88 13.01
C ARG A 178 -21.06 22.18 12.40
N GLN A 179 -21.77 22.09 11.26
CA GLN A 179 -22.44 23.22 10.60
C GLN A 179 -23.89 23.39 11.07
#